data_AF-A0A7L4R2E0-F1
#
_entry.id   AF-A0A7L4R2E0-F1
#
_cell.length_a   1.000
_cell.length_b   1.000
_cell.length_c   1.000
_cell.angle_alpha   90.00
_cell.angle_beta   90.00
_cell.angle_gamma   90.00
#
_symmetry.space_group_name_H-M   'P 1'
#
loop_
_entity.id
_entity.type
_entity.pdbx_description
1 polymer ?
#
loop_
_entity_poly.entity_id
_entity_poly.type
_entity_poly.pdbx_seq_one_letter_code
_entity_poly.pdbx_strand_id
1 'polypeptide(L)'
;MGGEVFQAQIIRNFFETITGTDRNLTRISMCVISLAKLRMESPEKISALLDQIKKSKQQRELSIDILDYMCDAAIELELNVVQTAFGVKTIGEVMQDFNGISLDTL
;
A
#
# COMPACT_ATOMS: atom_id res chain seq x y z
N MET A 1 -0.21 -19.69 -8.71
CA MET A 1 -0.94 -19.16 -9.89
C MET A 1 -2.10 -18.25 -9.54
N GLY A 2 -3.14 -18.66 -8.78
CA GLY A 2 -4.25 -17.74 -8.44
C GLY A 2 -3.87 -16.63 -7.44
N GLY A 3 -3.17 -16.98 -6.36
CA GLY A 3 -2.85 -16.04 -5.26
C GLY A 3 -1.98 -14.85 -5.68
N GLU A 4 -0.96 -15.08 -6.49
CA GLU A 4 -0.03 -14.03 -6.96
C GLU A 4 -0.75 -12.97 -7.82
N VAL A 5 -1.70 -13.38 -8.66
CA VAL A 5 -2.52 -12.45 -9.45
C VAL A 5 -3.36 -11.55 -8.55
N PHE A 6 -3.97 -12.11 -7.49
CA PHE A 6 -4.73 -11.30 -6.53
C PHE A 6 -3.84 -10.35 -5.74
N GLN A 7 -2.65 -10.80 -5.32
CA GLN A 7 -1.69 -9.93 -4.64
C GLN A 7 -1.28 -8.75 -5.53
N ALA A 8 -0.93 -9.02 -6.80
CA ALA A 8 -0.59 -7.98 -7.77
C ALA A 8 -1.74 -6.99 -8.00
N GLN A 9 -2.99 -7.46 -8.08
CA GLN A 9 -4.17 -6.60 -8.16
C GLN A 9 -4.34 -5.71 -6.93
N ILE A 10 -4.11 -6.25 -5.73
CA ILE A 10 -4.23 -5.49 -4.48
C ILE A 10 -3.16 -4.41 -4.40
N ILE A 11 -1.91 -4.75 -4.75
CA ILE A 11 -0.78 -3.82 -4.80
C ILE A 11 -1.08 -2.68 -5.77
N ARG A 12 -1.59 -3.01 -6.96
CA ARG A 12 -2.01 -2.02 -7.95
C ARG A 12 -3.10 -1.09 -7.41
N ASN A 13 -4.16 -1.65 -6.82
CA ASN A 13 -5.26 -0.86 -6.25
C ASN A 13 -4.79 0.06 -5.11
N PHE A 14 -3.82 -0.40 -4.31
CA PHE A 14 -3.21 0.41 -3.26
C PHE A 14 -2.49 1.63 -3.85
N PHE A 15 -1.60 1.43 -4.83
CA PHE A 15 -0.86 2.53 -5.46
C PHE A 15 -1.78 3.50 -6.19
N GLU A 16 -2.80 3.02 -6.89
CA GLU A 16 -3.83 3.89 -7.49
C GLU A 16 -4.59 4.71 -6.42
N THR A 17 -4.89 4.11 -5.27
CA THR A 17 -5.62 4.80 -4.18
C THR A 17 -4.78 5.90 -3.51
N ILE A 18 -3.51 5.63 -3.18
CA ILE A 18 -2.67 6.61 -2.46
C ILE A 18 -2.22 7.77 -3.36
N THR A 19 -2.13 7.53 -4.67
CA THR A 19 -1.73 8.55 -5.65
C THR A 19 -2.91 9.29 -6.26
N GLY A 20 -4.11 8.73 -6.17
CA GLY A 20 -5.35 9.35 -6.63
C GLY A 20 -5.79 10.54 -5.79
N THR A 21 -6.84 11.20 -6.27
CA THR A 21 -7.48 12.34 -5.60
C THR A 21 -8.35 11.93 -4.41
N ASP A 22 -8.81 10.68 -4.36
CA ASP A 22 -9.61 10.12 -3.26
C ASP A 22 -8.74 9.17 -2.42
N ARG A 23 -7.86 9.74 -1.58
CA ARG A 23 -6.94 9.02 -0.67
C ARG A 23 -7.70 8.41 0.51
N ASN A 24 -8.57 7.45 0.22
CA ASN A 24 -9.48 6.88 1.19
C ASN A 24 -8.78 5.84 2.08
N LEU A 25 -8.60 6.18 3.36
CA LEU A 25 -7.90 5.33 4.33
C LEU A 25 -8.59 3.97 4.56
N THR A 26 -9.91 3.87 4.36
CA THR A 26 -10.61 2.58 4.42
C THR A 26 -10.19 1.67 3.27
N ARG A 27 -10.04 2.20 2.05
CA ARG A 27 -9.53 1.43 0.90
C ARG A 27 -8.08 1.03 1.08
N ILE A 28 -7.25 1.96 1.55
CA ILE A 28 -5.83 1.70 1.88
C ILE A 28 -5.75 0.56 2.89
N SER A 29 -6.53 0.63 3.98
CA SER A 29 -6.59 -0.40 4.99
C SER A 29 -7.02 -1.76 4.43
N MET A 30 -8.07 -1.80 3.60
CA MET A 30 -8.51 -3.04 2.96
C MET A 30 -7.42 -3.67 2.09
N CYS A 31 -6.68 -2.87 1.31
CA CYS A 31 -5.60 -3.38 0.48
C CYS A 31 -4.49 -4.02 1.34
N VAL A 32 -3.98 -3.29 2.33
CA VAL A 32 -2.88 -3.75 3.20
C VAL A 32 -3.26 -5.05 3.92
N ILE A 33 -4.45 -5.11 4.51
CA ILE A 33 -4.88 -6.27 5.29
C ILE A 33 -5.22 -7.46 4.38
N SER A 34 -5.80 -7.23 3.21
CA SER A 34 -6.06 -8.31 2.24
C SER A 34 -4.76 -8.91 1.73
N LEU A 35 -3.75 -8.07 1.45
CA LEU A 35 -2.43 -8.54 1.04
C LEU A 35 -1.76 -9.36 2.15
N ALA A 36 -1.75 -8.85 3.40
CA ALA A 36 -1.18 -9.56 4.54
C ALA A 36 -1.83 -10.93 4.78
N LYS A 37 -3.15 -11.03 4.60
CA LYS A 37 -3.85 -12.32 4.68
C LYS A 37 -3.46 -13.26 3.54
N LEU A 38 -3.35 -12.77 2.31
CA LEU A 38 -2.95 -13.59 1.16
C LEU A 38 -1.51 -14.09 1.25
N ARG A 39 -0.63 -13.31 1.87
CA ARG A 39 0.76 -13.66 2.16
C ARG A 39 0.92 -14.53 3.41
N MET A 40 -0.19 -14.86 4.09
CA MET A 40 -0.20 -15.65 5.33
C MET A 40 0.70 -15.05 6.43
N GLU A 41 0.72 -13.72 6.53
CA GLU A 41 1.49 -13.00 7.54
C GLU A 41 1.05 -13.42 8.96
N SER A 42 2.00 -13.39 9.89
CA SER A 42 1.74 -13.69 11.30
C SER A 42 0.69 -12.74 11.90
N PRO A 43 -0.12 -13.19 12.86
CA PRO A 43 -1.14 -12.34 13.49
C PRO A 43 -0.55 -11.10 14.17
N GLU A 44 0.69 -11.18 14.67
CA GLU A 44 1.42 -10.04 15.23
C GLU A 44 1.72 -8.97 14.16
N LYS A 45 2.17 -9.40 12.97
CA LYS A 45 2.45 -8.48 11.85
C LYS A 45 1.17 -7.81 11.35
N ILE A 46 0.08 -8.56 11.22
CA ILE A 46 -1.24 -8.01 10.83
C ILE A 46 -1.70 -6.97 11.87
N SER A 47 -1.52 -7.25 13.16
CA SER A 47 -1.86 -6.32 14.24
C SER A 47 -1.02 -5.04 14.20
N ALA A 48 0.28 -5.15 13.91
CA ALA A 48 1.17 -4.01 13.73
C ALA A 48 0.76 -3.14 12.53
N LEU A 49 0.43 -3.75 11.38
CA LEU A 49 -0.07 -3.03 10.20
C LEU A 49 -1.38 -2.28 10.51
N LEU A 50 -2.29 -2.91 11.26
CA LEU A 50 -3.53 -2.26 11.71
C LEU A 50 -3.27 -1.07 12.63
N ASP A 51 -2.29 -1.18 13.53
CA ASP A 51 -1.90 -0.08 14.42
C ASP A 51 -1.34 1.11 13.62
N GLN A 52 -0.48 0.83 12.64
CA GLN A 52 0.07 1.85 11.73
C GLN A 52 -1.04 2.54 10.92
N ILE A 53 -2.01 1.80 10.40
CA ILE A 53 -3.19 2.38 9.71
C ILE A 53 -3.99 3.30 10.65
N LYS A 54 -4.17 2.91 11.92
CA LYS A 54 -4.86 3.75 12.91
C LYS A 54 -4.10 5.04 13.19
N LYS A 55 -2.78 4.96 13.34
CA LYS A 55 -1.90 6.13 13.50
C LYS A 55 -1.98 7.04 12.28
N SER A 56 -1.92 6.47 11.07
CA SER A 56 -2.08 7.23 9.83
C SER A 56 -3.40 7.98 9.75
N LYS A 57 -4.48 7.38 10.26
CA LYS A 57 -5.78 8.06 10.36
C LYS A 57 -5.74 9.25 11.31
N GLN A 58 -5.05 9.12 12.44
CA GLN A 58 -4.94 10.18 13.45
C GLN A 58 -4.05 11.33 12.98
N GLN A 59 -2.92 10.99 12.36
CA GLN A 59 -1.92 11.94 11.85
C GLN A 59 -2.31 12.53 10.50
N ARG A 60 -3.31 11.95 9.82
CA ARG A 60 -3.69 12.28 8.44
C ARG A 60 -2.51 12.14 7.46
N GLU A 61 -1.64 11.20 7.74
CA GLU A 61 -0.46 10.92 6.93
C GLU A 61 -0.24 9.41 6.84
N LEU A 62 0.00 8.87 5.65
CA LEU A 62 0.28 7.45 5.49
C LEU A 62 1.65 7.12 6.07
N SER A 63 1.70 6.09 6.93
CA SER A 63 2.94 5.65 7.57
C SER A 63 3.88 5.04 6.53
N ILE A 64 5.16 5.36 6.64
CA ILE A 64 6.23 4.81 5.80
C ILE A 64 6.28 3.28 5.94
N ASP A 65 6.02 2.75 7.15
CA ASP A 65 5.95 1.29 7.38
C ASP A 65 4.91 0.59 6.47
N ILE A 66 3.80 1.27 6.15
CA ILE A 66 2.77 0.73 5.26
C ILE A 66 3.25 0.76 3.81
N LEU A 67 3.94 1.82 3.41
CA LEU A 67 4.50 1.95 2.07
C LEU A 67 5.60 0.93 1.82
N ASP A 68 6.53 0.77 2.76
CA ASP A 68 7.61 -0.21 2.70
C ASP A 68 7.03 -1.62 2.54
N TYR A 69 6.08 -2.00 3.40
CA TYR A 69 5.42 -3.31 3.32
C TYR A 69 4.80 -3.59 1.94
N MET A 70 4.16 -2.59 1.32
CA MET A 70 3.55 -2.75 0.00
C MET A 70 4.58 -2.78 -1.13
N CYS A 71 5.68 -2.02 -1.00
CA CYS A 71 6.79 -2.03 -1.96
C CYS A 71 7.56 -3.34 -1.91
N ASP A 72 7.88 -3.84 -0.70
CA ASP A 72 8.53 -5.15 -0.51
C ASP A 72 7.70 -6.26 -1.16
N ALA A 73 6.39 -6.28 -0.92
CA ALA A 73 5.51 -7.26 -1.51
C ALA A 73 5.43 -7.15 -3.05
N ALA A 74 5.59 -5.94 -3.61
CA ALA A 74 5.65 -5.74 -5.06
C ALA A 74 6.97 -6.28 -5.64
N ILE A 75 8.09 -6.02 -4.96
CA ILE A 75 9.43 -6.49 -5.36
C ILE A 75 9.47 -8.02 -5.36
N GLU A 76 8.93 -8.67 -4.33
CA GLU A 76 8.87 -10.14 -4.25
C GLU A 76 8.02 -10.79 -5.34
N LEU A 77 7.03 -10.06 -5.89
CA LEU A 77 6.22 -10.51 -7.02
C LEU A 77 6.82 -10.12 -8.38
N GLU A 78 8.06 -9.62 -8.40
CA GLU A 78 8.76 -9.13 -9.59
C GLU A 78 8.00 -7.99 -10.30
N LEU A 79 7.16 -7.25 -9.57
CA LEU A 79 6.45 -6.07 -10.05
C LEU A 79 7.40 -4.87 -10.05
N ASN A 80 8.20 -4.75 -11.11
CA ASN A 80 9.15 -3.65 -11.27
C ASN A 80 8.49 -2.28 -11.49
N VAL A 81 7.23 -2.28 -11.93
CA VAL A 81 6.43 -1.08 -12.19
C VAL A 81 5.03 -1.23 -11.59
N VAL A 82 4.47 -0.12 -11.14
CA VAL A 82 3.11 -0.04 -10.62
C VAL A 82 2.31 1.04 -11.33
N GLN A 83 1.02 0.78 -11.50
CA GLN A 83 0.09 1.78 -11.98
C GLN A 83 -0.21 2.76 -10.84
N THR A 84 0.02 4.04 -11.10
CA THR A 84 -0.39 5.15 -10.23
C THR A 84 -1.42 6.01 -10.96
N ALA A 85 -2.07 6.92 -10.23
CA ALA A 85 -2.98 7.92 -10.82
C ALA A 85 -2.27 8.87 -11.79
N PHE A 86 -0.94 9.01 -11.70
CA PHE A 86 -0.13 9.85 -12.59
C PHE A 86 0.50 9.06 -13.75
N GLY A 87 0.14 7.78 -13.91
CA GLY A 87 0.70 6.88 -14.91
C GLY A 87 1.50 5.73 -14.29
N VAL A 88 2.26 5.02 -15.13
CA VAL A 88 3.13 3.92 -14.68
C VAL A 88 4.40 4.51 -14.07
N LYS A 89 4.72 4.13 -12.84
CA LYS A 89 5.98 4.49 -12.15
C LYS A 89 6.74 3.23 -11.75
N THR A 90 8.07 3.31 -11.64
CA THR A 90 8.87 2.24 -11.04
C THR A 90 8.70 2.22 -9.52
N ILE A 91 8.88 1.06 -8.88
CA ILE A 91 8.84 0.97 -7.41
C ILE A 91 9.90 1.87 -6.76
N GLY A 92 11.09 1.99 -7.37
CA GLY A 92 12.13 2.89 -6.88
C GLY A 92 11.70 4.36 -6.87
N GLU A 93 11.06 4.83 -7.95
CA GLU A 93 10.52 6.20 -8.00
C GLU A 93 9.43 6.42 -6.95
N VAL A 94 8.54 5.43 -6.77
CA VAL A 94 7.51 5.44 -5.74
C VAL A 94 8.14 5.59 -4.35
N MET A 95 9.11 4.75 -3.98
CA MET A 95 9.77 4.83 -2.67
C MET A 95 10.46 6.18 -2.42
N GLN A 96 11.00 6.83 -3.46
CA GLN A 96 11.64 8.13 -3.34
C GLN A 96 10.65 9.31 -3.28
N ASP A 97 9.51 9.21 -3.97
CA ASP A 97 8.48 10.26 -4.06
C ASP A 97 7.60 10.29 -2.80
N PHE A 98 7.47 9.17 -2.08
CA PHE A 98 6.61 9.02 -0.91
C PHE A 98 7.33 9.17 0.44
N ASN A 99 7.99 10.31 0.65
CA ASN A 99 8.52 10.68 1.99
C ASN A 99 7.43 11.16 2.98
N GLY A 100 6.18 11.26 2.52
CA GLY A 100 5.01 11.58 3.34
C GLY A 100 3.77 11.75 2.46
N ILE A 101 2.79 10.85 2.57
CA ILE A 101 1.50 11.00 1.85
C ILE A 101 0.51 11.65 2.80
N SER A 102 0.31 12.97 2.66
CA SER A 102 -0.79 13.65 3.33
C SER A 102 -2.13 13.12 2.81
N LEU A 103 -2.99 12.70 3.72
CA LEU A 103 -4.33 12.17 3.44
C LEU A 103 -5.39 13.28 3.42
N ASP A 104 -4.97 14.52 3.15
CA ASP A 104 -5.85 15.68 3.18
C ASP A 104 -6.89 15.57 2.06
N THR A 105 -8.13 15.32 2.45
CA THR A 105 -9.30 15.33 1.58
C THR A 105 -9.74 16.78 1.39
N LEU A 106 -9.64 17.29 0.16
CA LEU A 106 -10.36 18.49 -0.28
C LEU A 106 -11.88 18.26 -0.27
#